data_AF-A0A9J6GB82-F1
#
_entry.id   AF-A0A9J6GB82-F1
#
_cell.length_a   1.000
_cell.length_b   1.000
_cell.length_c   1.000
_cell.angle_alpha   90.00
_cell.angle_beta   90.00
_cell.angle_gamma   90.00
#
_symmetry.space_group_name_H-M   'P 1'
#
loop_
_entity.id
_entity.type
_entity.pdbx_description
1 polymer ?
#
loop_
_entity_poly.entity_id
_entity_poly.type
_entity_poly.pdbx_seq_one_letter_code
_entity_poly.pdbx_strand_id
1 'polypeptide(L)'
;MYVVFFSETFTCSHYRAPQLFIESLKNRSCSFVSYECDNWEEYKNKTCEKKDNSSQIGEMGYYSQKAPGRGKQFLYTNKDPPYCRGNTTDPPSKHCLQCQNTF
;
A
#
# COMPACT_ATOMS: atom_id res chain seq x y z
N MET A 1 -41.77 1.65 -11.47
CA MET A 1 -40.62 2.58 -11.47
C MET A 1 -39.67 2.08 -10.40
N TYR A 2 -38.46 1.67 -10.82
CA TYR A 2 -37.47 0.99 -9.99
C TYR A 2 -36.71 1.96 -9.09
N VAL A 3 -36.30 1.49 -7.91
CA VAL A 3 -34.98 1.75 -7.35
C VAL A 3 -34.60 0.56 -6.48
N VAL A 4 -33.85 -0.38 -7.07
CA VAL A 4 -33.14 -1.42 -6.33
C VAL A 4 -31.89 -0.76 -5.77
N PHE A 5 -31.81 -0.55 -4.46
CA PHE A 5 -30.62 -0.03 -3.80
C PHE A 5 -29.54 -1.12 -3.78
N PHE A 6 -28.75 -1.22 -4.84
CA PHE A 6 -27.42 -1.84 -4.76
C PHE A 6 -26.50 -0.82 -4.06
N SER A 7 -26.28 -0.98 -2.75
CA SER A 7 -25.23 -0.21 -2.08
C SER A 7 -23.87 -0.81 -2.48
N GLU A 8 -23.18 -0.09 -3.34
CA GLU A 8 -21.85 -0.39 -3.87
C GLU A 8 -20.81 -0.54 -2.75
N THR A 9 -20.45 -1.77 -2.39
CA THR A 9 -19.34 -2.03 -1.46
C THR A 9 -17.95 -2.06 -2.14
N PHE A 10 -17.89 -1.94 -3.47
CA PHE A 10 -16.66 -2.01 -4.26
C PHE A 10 -15.92 -0.68 -4.45
N THR A 11 -16.58 0.46 -4.21
CA THR A 11 -16.00 1.78 -4.47
C THR A 11 -14.98 2.19 -3.42
N CYS A 12 -15.18 1.86 -2.14
CA CYS A 12 -14.34 2.35 -1.03
C CYS A 12 -12.85 2.03 -1.21
N SER A 13 -12.50 0.78 -1.55
CA SER A 13 -11.10 0.37 -1.74
C SER A 13 -10.47 1.00 -2.98
N HIS A 14 -11.24 1.18 -4.06
CA HIS A 14 -10.75 1.83 -5.27
C HIS A 14 -10.45 3.32 -5.04
N TYR A 15 -11.31 4.01 -4.28
CA TYR A 15 -11.14 5.41 -3.90
C TYR A 15 -9.91 5.67 -3.01
N ARG A 16 -9.32 4.63 -2.42
CA ARG A 16 -8.13 4.79 -1.57
C ARG A 16 -6.87 5.10 -2.38
N ALA A 17 -6.74 4.60 -3.59
CA ALA A 17 -5.56 4.83 -4.44
C ALA A 17 -5.27 6.33 -4.70
N PRO A 18 -6.23 7.16 -5.16
CA PRO A 18 -5.97 8.58 -5.35
C PRO A 18 -5.69 9.32 -4.03
N GLN A 19 -6.29 8.91 -2.91
CA GLN A 19 -6.01 9.51 -1.60
C GLN A 19 -4.56 9.26 -1.15
N LEU A 20 -4.06 8.04 -1.31
CA LEU A 20 -2.67 7.68 -1.04
C LEU A 20 -1.70 8.45 -1.94
N PHE A 21 -2.03 8.56 -3.24
CA PHE A 21 -1.22 9.32 -4.19
C PHE A 21 -1.16 10.81 -3.83
N ILE A 22 -2.29 11.43 -3.51
CA ILE A 22 -2.36 12.84 -3.09
C ILE A 22 -1.56 13.06 -1.80
N GLU A 23 -1.62 12.14 -0.83
CA GLU A 23 -0.83 12.25 0.40
C GLU A 23 0.67 12.17 0.12
N SER A 24 1.11 11.27 -0.78
CA SER A 24 2.53 11.14 -1.17
C SER A 24 3.12 12.43 -1.75
N LEU A 25 2.28 13.30 -2.32
CA LEU A 25 2.68 14.61 -2.82
C LEU A 25 2.77 15.65 -1.69
N LYS A 26 1.79 15.64 -0.77
CA LYS A 26 1.62 16.66 0.28
C LYS A 26 2.57 16.47 1.47
N ASN A 27 2.78 15.23 1.89
CA ASN A 27 3.52 14.92 3.10
C ASN A 27 4.95 14.49 2.77
N ARG A 28 5.91 15.43 2.86
CA ARG A 28 7.34 15.13 2.64
C ARG A 28 8.06 14.57 3.87
N SER A 29 7.44 14.65 5.04
CA SER A 29 8.02 14.10 6.28
C SER A 29 7.81 12.59 6.43
N CYS A 30 6.94 11.99 5.61
CA CYS A 30 6.63 10.57 5.65
C CYS A 30 6.55 10.01 4.22
N SER A 31 7.45 9.07 3.90
CA SER A 31 7.47 8.38 2.62
C SER A 31 6.78 7.01 2.72
N PHE A 32 6.04 6.65 1.68
CA PHE A 32 5.42 5.33 1.58
C PHE A 32 6.45 4.28 1.12
N VAL A 33 7.37 3.91 2.01
CA VAL A 33 8.41 2.93 1.73
C VAL A 33 7.79 1.56 1.47
N SER A 34 8.16 0.94 0.36
CA SER A 34 7.70 -0.38 -0.05
C SER A 34 8.85 -1.35 -0.29
N TYR A 35 8.58 -2.64 -0.11
CA TYR A 35 9.57 -3.69 -0.23
C TYR A 35 9.18 -4.68 -1.32
N GLU A 36 10.15 -5.04 -2.15
CA GLU A 36 9.99 -6.10 -3.14
C GLU A 36 9.88 -7.47 -2.45
N CYS A 37 8.76 -8.16 -2.66
CA CYS A 37 8.51 -9.51 -2.16
C CYS A 37 7.76 -10.31 -3.23
N ASP A 38 7.89 -11.64 -3.23
CA ASP A 38 7.20 -12.45 -4.25
C ASP A 38 5.69 -12.53 -4.00
N ASN A 39 5.31 -12.47 -2.71
CA ASN A 39 3.94 -12.59 -2.24
C ASN A 39 3.72 -11.83 -0.92
N TRP A 40 2.45 -11.71 -0.54
CA TRP A 40 2.03 -11.03 0.68
C TRP A 40 2.48 -11.74 1.97
N GLU A 41 2.67 -13.06 1.95
CA GLU A 41 3.03 -13.82 3.14
C GLU A 41 4.48 -13.58 3.55
N GLU A 42 5.39 -13.47 2.57
CA GLU A 42 6.76 -13.04 2.80
C GLU A 42 6.84 -11.65 3.41
N TYR A 43 6.03 -10.72 2.89
CA TYR A 43 5.93 -9.37 3.46
C TYR A 43 5.42 -9.40 4.90
N LYS A 44 4.33 -10.14 5.19
CA LYS A 44 3.83 -10.33 6.56
C LYS A 44 4.88 -10.90 7.51
N ASN A 45 5.69 -11.84 7.04
CA ASN A 45 6.74 -12.49 7.83
C ASN A 45 8.04 -11.66 7.91
N LYS A 46 8.06 -10.45 7.31
CA LYS A 46 9.21 -9.56 7.25
C LYS A 46 10.46 -10.22 6.66
N THR A 47 10.30 -11.18 5.75
CA THR A 47 11.44 -11.88 5.14
C THR A 47 12.11 -11.02 4.08
N CYS A 48 11.35 -10.22 3.34
CA CYS A 48 11.86 -9.25 2.37
C CYS A 48 12.42 -7.97 3.03
N GLU A 49 11.88 -7.53 4.16
CA GLU A 49 12.41 -6.36 4.90
C GLU A 49 13.84 -6.59 5.43
N LYS A 50 14.22 -7.84 5.68
CA LYS A 50 15.56 -8.23 6.18
C LYS A 50 16.62 -8.33 5.10
N LYS A 51 16.24 -8.19 3.82
CA LYS A 51 17.21 -8.22 2.71
C LYS A 51 17.84 -6.83 2.67
N ASP A 52 19.11 -6.71 3.07
CA ASP A 52 19.92 -5.46 3.06
C ASP A 52 20.25 -4.96 1.63
N ASN A 53 19.32 -5.11 0.70
CA ASN A 53 19.48 -4.69 -0.67
C ASN A 53 18.67 -3.40 -0.87
N SER A 54 19.35 -2.26 -0.78
CA SER A 54 18.77 -0.94 -1.11
C SER A 54 18.14 -0.90 -2.51
N SER A 55 18.60 -1.75 -3.43
CA SER A 55 18.03 -1.92 -4.77
C SER A 55 16.59 -2.48 -4.79
N GLN A 56 16.13 -3.08 -3.69
CA GLN A 56 14.80 -3.72 -3.56
C GLN A 56 13.79 -2.83 -2.83
N ILE A 57 14.22 -1.65 -2.38
CA ILE A 57 13.38 -0.69 -1.67
C ILE A 57 12.75 0.27 -2.68
N GLY A 58 11.43 0.39 -2.66
CA GLY A 58 10.69 1.36 -3.45
C GLY A 58 9.99 2.40 -2.60
N GLU A 59 9.27 3.27 -3.31
CA GLU A 59 8.38 4.26 -2.72
C GLU A 59 7.08 4.27 -3.52
N MET A 60 5.94 4.21 -2.84
CA MET A 60 4.63 4.35 -3.48
C MET A 60 4.28 5.83 -3.65
N GLY A 61 3.67 6.17 -4.79
CA GLY A 61 3.11 7.50 -5.05
C GLY A 61 3.97 8.35 -5.98
N TYR A 62 3.93 9.67 -5.81
CA TYR A 62 4.52 10.63 -6.74
C TYR A 62 6.05 10.46 -6.90
N TYR A 63 6.74 10.09 -5.81
CA TYR A 63 8.21 9.91 -5.83
C TYR A 63 8.66 8.51 -6.23
N SER A 64 7.74 7.61 -6.60
CA SER A 64 8.04 6.23 -7.04
C SER A 64 9.10 6.13 -8.13
N GLN A 65 9.10 7.07 -9.08
CA GLN A 65 10.09 7.13 -10.16
C GLN A 65 11.54 7.30 -9.69
N LYS A 66 11.76 7.82 -8.48
CA LYS A 66 13.09 8.04 -7.90
C LYS A 66 13.60 6.82 -7.14
N ALA A 67 12.71 5.91 -6.75
CA ALA A 67 13.07 4.76 -5.96
C ALA A 67 13.60 3.62 -6.86
N PRO A 68 14.61 2.85 -6.40
CA PRO A 68 15.21 1.78 -7.18
C PRO A 68 14.35 0.51 -7.27
N GLY A 69 13.50 0.24 -6.27
CA GLY A 69 12.68 -0.98 -6.20
C GLY A 69 11.82 -1.19 -7.45
N ARG A 70 11.74 -2.44 -7.92
CA ARG A 70 10.94 -2.87 -9.08
C ARG A 70 10.10 -4.08 -8.68
N GLY A 71 9.30 -4.59 -9.63
CA GLY A 71 8.49 -5.77 -9.41
C GLY A 71 7.31 -5.55 -8.46
N LYS A 72 6.86 -6.63 -7.81
CA LYS A 72 5.75 -6.60 -6.86
C LYS A 72 6.27 -6.06 -5.53
N GLN A 73 5.67 -4.96 -5.09
CA GLN A 73 6.06 -4.32 -3.85
C GLN A 73 4.90 -4.21 -2.89
N PHE A 74 5.21 -4.35 -1.62
CA PHE A 74 4.24 -4.37 -0.54
C PHE A 74 4.62 -3.34 0.52
N LEU A 75 3.60 -2.69 1.07
CA LEU A 75 3.71 -1.79 2.21
C LEU A 75 2.43 -1.84 3.05
N TYR A 76 2.51 -1.40 4.30
CA TYR A 76 1.33 -1.14 5.12
C TYR A 76 1.00 0.35 5.13
N THR A 77 -0.30 0.64 5.17
CA THR A 77 -0.83 1.99 5.37
C THR A 77 -1.73 2.03 6.60
N ASN A 78 -1.91 3.20 7.19
CA ASN A 78 -2.91 3.45 8.21
C ASN A 78 -4.32 3.42 7.61
N LYS A 79 -5.31 3.15 8.46
CA LYS A 79 -6.71 3.13 8.05
C LYS A 79 -7.20 4.53 7.63
N ASP A 80 -6.75 5.55 8.35
CA ASP A 80 -7.15 6.94 8.21
C ASP A 80 -5.91 7.85 8.01
N PRO A 81 -6.06 9.06 7.43
CA PRO A 81 -4.94 10.00 7.26
C PRO A 81 -4.30 10.40 8.60
N PRO A 82 -2.97 10.57 8.70
CA PRO A 82 -1.99 10.30 7.64
C PRO A 82 -1.86 8.79 7.37
N TYR A 83 -2.03 8.41 6.11
CA TYR A 83 -1.99 7.01 5.67
C TYR A 83 -0.57 6.45 5.69
N CYS A 84 0.43 7.30 5.52
CA CYS A 84 1.83 6.91 5.61
C CYS A 84 2.17 6.46 7.03
N ARG A 85 2.86 5.31 7.13
CA ARG A 85 3.49 4.86 8.36
C ARG A 85 4.92 5.34 8.32
N GLY A 86 5.29 6.25 9.21
CA GLY A 86 6.68 6.68 9.34
C GLY A 86 7.55 5.53 9.86
N ASN A 87 8.73 5.86 10.39
CA ASN A 87 9.58 4.90 11.13
C ASN A 87 8.95 4.43 12.47
N THR A 88 7.62 4.50 12.60
CA THR A 88 6.88 4.03 13.76
C THR A 88 6.40 2.61 13.51
N THR A 89 6.70 1.73 14.45
CA THR A 89 6.37 0.31 14.51
C THR A 89 4.87 0.07 14.71
N ASP A 90 4.01 0.80 13.99
CA ASP A 90 2.57 0.73 14.13
C ASP A 90 2.02 -0.58 13.56
N PRO A 91 1.14 -1.28 14.29
CA PRO A 91 0.69 -2.62 13.93
C PRO A 91 -0.05 -2.62 12.59
N PRO A 92 0.20 -3.59 11.68
CA PRO A 92 -0.50 -3.72 10.40
C PRO A 92 -2.01 -3.73 10.62
N SER A 93 -2.73 -2.81 9.97
CA SER A 93 -4.19 -2.85 9.96
C SER A 93 -4.58 -4.10 9.17
N LYS A 94 -5.11 -5.11 9.87
CA LYS A 94 -5.44 -6.43 9.31
C LYS A 94 -6.72 -6.37 8.48
N HIS A 95 -6.69 -5.65 7.36
CA HIS A 95 -7.73 -5.68 6.33
C HIS A 95 -7.07 -5.65 4.94
N CYS A 96 -6.29 -6.69 4.64
CA CYS A 96 -6.10 -7.17 3.27
C CYS A 96 -6.90 -8.46 3.16
N LEU A 97 -8.08 -8.39 2.57
CA LEU A 97 -8.74 -9.57 2.00
C LEU A 97 -8.59 -9.46 0.49
N GLN A 98 -7.63 -10.25 0.00
CA GLN A 98 -7.57 -10.85 -1.33
C GLN A 98 -8.90 -10.72 -2.10
N CYS A 99 -8.88 -10.13 -3.29
CA CYS A 99 -9.71 -10.65 -4.37
C CYS A 99 -8.83 -11.60 -5.17
N GLN A 100 -8.81 -12.86 -4.75
CA GLN A 100 -8.43 -13.96 -5.63
C GLN A 100 -9.40 -13.94 -6.82
N ASN A 101 -8.80 -13.92 -8.02
CA ASN A 101 -9.30 -14.40 -9.32
C ASN A 101 -10.81 -14.56 -9.50
N THR A 102 -11.34 -14.00 -10.60
CA THR A 102 -11.80 -14.80 -11.75
C THR A 102 -12.25 -13.88 -12.90
N PHE A 103 -11.62 -14.10 -14.07
CA PHE A 103 -11.86 -13.61 -15.44
C PHE A 103 -11.77 -12.10 -15.72
#